data_AF-A0A8J7N3S4-F1
#
_entry.id   AF-A0A8J7N3S4-F1
#
_cell.length_a   1.000
_cell.length_b   1.000
_cell.length_c   1.000
_cell.angle_alpha   90.00
_cell.angle_beta   90.00
_cell.angle_gamma   90.00
#
_symmetry.space_group_name_H-M   'P 1'
#
loop_
_entity.id
_entity.type
_entity.pdbx_description
1 polymer ?
#
loop_
_entity_poly.entity_id
_entity_poly.type
_entity_poly.pdbx_seq_one_letter_code
_entity_poly.pdbx_strand_id
1 'polypeptide(L)'
;MPTYRACLGGALLAAALPAGVAEAQYQSPFHCKPPMGQQMFEIAANNMGMKYRQEPTPANRQTMCNSYRRVVDVYQKAVKYCRDSDCDEDAFKDICARREDKLAEWRQKHQTACGRGAR
;
A
#
# COMPACT_ATOMS: atom_id res chain seq x y z
N MET A 1 27.34 -43.05 -5.14
CA MET A 1 27.54 -41.73 -4.47
C MET A 1 28.90 -41.75 -3.80
N PRO A 2 29.68 -40.65 -3.68
CA PRO A 2 29.70 -39.39 -4.44
C PRO A 2 31.13 -38.83 -4.75
N THR A 3 31.22 -37.84 -5.67
CA THR A 3 32.17 -36.69 -5.76
C THR A 3 33.69 -36.97 -5.93
N TYR A 4 34.49 -36.22 -6.72
CA TYR A 4 35.11 -34.92 -6.38
C TYR A 4 35.86 -34.23 -7.55
N ARG A 5 35.81 -32.88 -7.54
CA ARG A 5 36.85 -31.86 -7.87
C ARG A 5 37.47 -31.81 -9.28
N ALA A 6 37.23 -30.77 -10.10
CA ALA A 6 37.66 -29.35 -10.04
C ALA A 6 39.19 -29.16 -10.13
N CYS A 7 39.68 -28.64 -11.27
CA CYS A 7 40.42 -27.36 -11.45
C CYS A 7 41.73 -27.69 -12.22
N LEU A 8 42.35 -26.92 -13.12
CA LEU A 8 42.35 -25.52 -13.53
C LEU A 8 43.12 -25.48 -14.87
N GLY A 9 42.79 -24.58 -15.78
CA GLY A 9 43.63 -24.34 -16.96
C GLY A 9 42.99 -23.48 -18.05
N GLY A 10 42.20 -22.48 -17.66
CA GLY A 10 41.58 -21.55 -18.61
C GLY A 10 42.55 -20.45 -18.99
N ALA A 11 43.16 -20.59 -20.16
CA ALA A 11 43.98 -19.56 -20.78
C ALA A 11 43.16 -18.28 -21.02
N LEU A 12 43.82 -17.15 -20.75
CA LEU A 12 43.37 -15.79 -20.98
C LEU A 12 42.94 -15.59 -22.44
N LEU A 13 41.66 -15.29 -22.66
CA LEU A 13 41.19 -14.53 -23.81
C LEU A 13 40.42 -13.33 -23.27
N ALA A 14 41.15 -12.22 -23.20
CA ALA A 14 40.62 -10.89 -22.95
C ALA A 14 39.74 -10.48 -24.14
N ALA A 15 38.49 -10.91 -24.13
CA ALA A 15 37.45 -10.28 -24.92
C ALA A 15 36.90 -9.13 -24.09
N ALA A 16 37.12 -7.90 -24.57
CA ALA A 16 36.55 -6.69 -24.03
C ALA A 16 35.03 -6.83 -23.89
N LEU A 17 34.55 -7.05 -22.67
CA LEU A 17 33.15 -6.89 -22.32
C LEU A 17 32.87 -5.38 -22.30
N PRO A 18 31.93 -4.86 -23.10
CA PRO A 18 31.51 -3.48 -22.91
C PRO A 18 30.99 -3.36 -21.47
N ALA A 19 31.67 -2.53 -20.68
CA ALA A 19 31.21 -2.08 -19.39
C ALA A 19 29.97 -1.20 -19.62
N GLY A 20 28.83 -1.84 -19.82
CA GLY A 20 27.61 -1.18 -20.18
C GLY A 20 26.45 -2.13 -20.01
N VAL A 21 25.58 -1.78 -19.06
CA VAL A 21 24.18 -2.21 -18.97
C VAL A 21 23.93 -3.71 -18.88
N ALA A 22 24.08 -4.24 -17.68
CA ALA A 22 23.10 -5.20 -17.16
C ALA A 22 23.02 -5.06 -15.64
N GLU A 23 22.66 -3.86 -15.16
CA GLU A 23 21.85 -3.82 -13.94
C GLU A 23 20.55 -4.52 -14.30
N ALA A 24 20.51 -5.84 -14.08
CA ALA A 24 19.26 -6.56 -13.97
C ALA A 24 18.57 -5.95 -12.75
N GLN A 25 17.83 -4.85 -12.98
CA GLN A 25 16.97 -4.24 -12.00
C GLN A 25 16.07 -5.36 -11.51
N TYR A 26 16.27 -5.78 -10.27
CA TYR A 26 15.34 -6.65 -9.58
C TYR A 26 14.04 -5.85 -9.45
N GLN A 27 13.25 -5.86 -10.51
CA GLN A 27 11.95 -5.23 -10.56
C GLN A 27 11.07 -6.18 -9.75
N SER A 28 10.98 -5.89 -8.45
CA SER A 28 10.13 -6.64 -7.53
C SER A 28 8.77 -6.86 -8.21
N PRO A 29 8.24 -8.10 -8.27
CA PRO A 29 6.98 -8.43 -8.96
C PRO A 29 5.76 -7.73 -8.34
N PHE A 30 5.99 -6.87 -7.35
CA PHE A 30 5.05 -6.00 -6.70
C PHE A 30 5.07 -4.55 -7.20
N HIS A 31 5.92 -4.14 -8.15
CA HIS A 31 6.02 -2.73 -8.60
C HIS A 31 4.70 -2.11 -9.07
N CYS A 32 3.83 -2.92 -9.65
CA CYS A 32 2.50 -2.53 -10.13
C CYS A 32 1.37 -3.09 -9.26
N LYS A 33 1.66 -3.66 -8.08
CA LYS A 33 0.63 -4.23 -7.21
C LYS A 33 0.45 -3.35 -5.99
N PRO A 34 -0.67 -2.62 -5.95
CA PRO A 34 -0.84 -1.60 -4.94
C PRO A 34 -1.24 -2.33 -3.63
N PRO A 35 -0.82 -1.85 -2.44
CA PRO A 35 -0.90 -2.63 -1.19
C PRO A 35 -2.30 -3.22 -0.95
N MET A 36 -2.37 -4.51 -0.63
CA MET A 36 -3.61 -5.26 -0.36
C MET A 36 -4.11 -5.00 1.07
N GLY A 37 -5.43 -5.15 1.29
CA GLY A 37 -6.00 -5.21 2.64
C GLY A 37 -6.73 -3.96 3.16
N GLN A 38 -6.90 -2.90 2.35
CA GLN A 38 -7.68 -1.71 2.77
C GLN A 38 -9.12 -2.06 3.18
N GLN A 39 -9.77 -2.98 2.46
CA GLN A 39 -11.17 -3.38 2.71
C GLN A 39 -11.40 -3.90 4.13
N MET A 40 -10.42 -4.60 4.73
CA MET A 40 -10.55 -5.09 6.10
C MET A 40 -10.63 -3.94 7.11
N PHE A 41 -9.90 -2.84 6.86
CA PHE A 41 -10.00 -1.64 7.68
C PHE A 41 -11.33 -0.92 7.49
N GLU A 42 -11.84 -0.87 6.26
CA GLU A 42 -13.17 -0.30 5.99
C GLU A 42 -14.28 -1.04 6.74
N ILE A 43 -14.27 -2.38 6.70
CA ILE A 43 -15.25 -3.23 7.41
C ILE A 43 -15.15 -2.97 8.92
N ALA A 44 -13.95 -2.98 9.49
CA ALA A 44 -13.74 -2.72 10.91
C ALA A 44 -14.24 -1.32 11.31
N ALA A 45 -13.95 -0.30 10.50
CA ALA A 45 -14.42 1.06 10.73
C ALA A 45 -15.95 1.16 10.65
N ASN A 46 -16.57 0.55 9.63
CA ASN A 46 -18.02 0.52 9.48
C ASN A 46 -18.71 -0.15 10.66
N ASN A 47 -18.15 -1.27 11.17
CA ASN A 47 -18.64 -1.93 12.37
C ASN A 47 -18.59 -1.01 13.61
N MET A 48 -17.52 -0.22 13.77
CA MET A 48 -17.47 0.77 14.86
C MET A 48 -18.46 1.93 14.66
N GLY A 49 -18.71 2.34 13.42
CA GLY A 49 -19.75 3.33 13.10
C GLY A 49 -21.17 2.80 13.36
N MET A 50 -21.41 1.50 13.15
CA MET A 50 -22.65 0.85 13.55
C MET A 50 -22.78 0.77 15.08
N LYS A 51 -21.71 0.39 15.78
CA LYS A 51 -21.68 0.36 17.25
C LYS A 51 -22.00 1.72 17.85
N TYR A 52 -21.40 2.81 17.33
CA TYR A 52 -21.71 4.16 17.79
C TYR A 52 -23.15 4.59 17.48
N ARG A 53 -23.72 4.17 16.34
CA ARG A 53 -25.12 4.43 16.02
C ARG A 53 -26.09 3.72 16.96
N GLN A 54 -25.75 2.50 17.40
CA GLN A 54 -26.55 1.76 18.37
C GLN A 54 -26.39 2.33 19.78
N GLU A 55 -25.18 2.74 20.15
CA GLU A 55 -24.84 3.25 21.49
C GLU A 55 -23.96 4.51 21.37
N PRO A 56 -24.56 5.71 21.32
CA PRO A 56 -23.86 6.97 21.09
C PRO A 56 -23.15 7.50 22.35
N THR A 57 -22.25 6.72 22.92
CA THR A 57 -21.44 7.10 24.08
C THR A 57 -20.14 7.79 23.66
N PRO A 58 -19.55 8.65 24.51
CA PRO A 58 -18.25 9.28 24.23
C PRO A 58 -17.13 8.24 23.97
N ALA A 59 -17.15 7.12 24.68
CA ALA A 59 -16.19 6.03 24.49
C ALA A 59 -16.36 5.33 23.13
N ASN A 60 -17.60 5.07 22.71
CA ASN A 60 -17.87 4.48 21.39
C ASN A 60 -17.55 5.48 20.26
N ARG A 61 -17.82 6.77 20.46
CA ARG A 61 -17.42 7.84 19.54
C ARG A 61 -15.91 7.84 19.35
N GLN A 62 -15.14 7.81 20.44
CA GLN A 62 -13.68 7.78 20.38
C GLN A 62 -13.17 6.53 19.65
N THR A 63 -13.77 5.37 19.92
CA THR A 63 -13.40 4.10 19.25
C THR A 63 -13.68 4.17 17.75
N MET A 64 -14.84 4.68 17.35
CA MET A 64 -15.18 4.92 15.94
C MET A 64 -14.21 5.90 15.28
N CYS A 65 -13.93 7.04 15.92
CA CYS A 65 -13.00 8.04 15.41
C CYS A 65 -11.58 7.48 15.21
N ASN A 66 -11.09 6.70 16.18
CA ASN A 66 -9.81 6.01 16.07
C ASN A 66 -9.77 5.06 14.87
N SER A 67 -10.84 4.30 14.63
CA SER A 67 -10.95 3.40 13.49
C SER A 67 -11.03 4.15 12.17
N TYR A 68 -11.80 5.24 12.08
CA TYR A 68 -11.91 6.07 10.88
C TYR A 68 -10.56 6.70 10.52
N ARG A 69 -9.85 7.24 11.51
CA ARG A 69 -8.47 7.74 11.34
C ARG A 69 -7.54 6.66 10.79
N ARG A 70 -7.62 5.44 11.31
CA ARG A 70 -6.79 4.33 10.84
C ARG A 70 -7.04 3.99 9.37
N VAL A 71 -8.29 4.06 8.91
CA VAL A 71 -8.62 3.88 7.48
C VAL A 71 -8.00 4.99 6.64
N VAL A 72 -8.11 6.25 7.09
CA VAL A 72 -7.47 7.40 6.41
C VAL A 72 -5.96 7.19 6.28
N ASP A 73 -5.28 6.75 7.35
CA ASP A 73 -3.84 6.51 7.33
C ASP A 73 -3.45 5.40 6.33
N VAL A 74 -4.24 4.32 6.27
CA VAL A 74 -4.02 3.21 5.33
C VAL A 74 -4.19 3.67 3.89
N TYR A 75 -5.25 4.41 3.58
CA TYR A 75 -5.45 4.97 2.24
C TYR A 75 -4.40 6.03 1.89
N GLN A 76 -3.95 6.84 2.85
CA GLN A 76 -2.90 7.81 2.61
C GLN A 76 -1.57 7.13 2.24
N LYS A 77 -1.22 6.02 2.90
CA LYS A 77 -0.06 5.20 2.52
C LYS A 77 -0.24 4.57 1.14
N ALA A 78 -1.45 4.09 0.85
CA ALA A 78 -1.79 3.49 -0.43
C ALA A 78 -1.68 4.49 -1.61
N VAL A 79 -2.13 5.72 -1.41
CA VAL A 79 -1.99 6.83 -2.37
C VAL A 79 -0.54 7.26 -2.51
N LYS A 80 0.22 7.34 -1.41
CA LYS A 80 1.65 7.62 -1.48
C LYS A 80 2.38 6.59 -2.34
N TYR A 81 2.09 5.30 -2.14
CA TYR A 81 2.65 4.23 -2.96
C TYR A 81 2.31 4.39 -4.45
N CYS A 82 1.08 4.81 -4.77
CA CYS A 82 0.68 5.09 -6.15
C CYS A 82 1.47 6.24 -6.77
N ARG A 83 1.80 7.28 -6.00
CA ARG A 83 2.58 8.43 -6.47
C ARG A 83 4.06 8.12 -6.61
N ASP A 84 4.58 7.27 -5.74
CA ASP A 84 5.98 6.85 -5.73
C ASP A 84 6.25 5.67 -6.70
N SER A 85 5.24 5.20 -7.44
CA SER A 85 5.37 4.09 -8.39
C SER A 85 5.44 4.59 -9.83
N ASP A 86 6.43 4.08 -10.58
CA ASP A 86 6.61 4.35 -12.01
C ASP A 86 5.80 3.39 -12.91
N CYS A 87 4.75 2.75 -12.37
CA CYS A 87 3.94 1.80 -13.12
C CYS A 87 2.98 2.51 -14.09
N ASP A 88 3.12 2.24 -15.39
CA ASP A 88 2.34 2.88 -16.44
C ASP A 88 1.08 2.10 -16.87
N GLU A 89 0.82 0.95 -16.26
CA GLU A 89 -0.36 0.12 -16.56
C GLU A 89 -1.66 0.88 -16.26
N ASP A 90 -2.58 0.93 -17.23
CA ASP A 90 -3.89 1.60 -17.05
C ASP A 90 -4.67 1.04 -15.86
N ALA A 91 -4.62 -0.29 -15.67
CA ALA A 91 -5.24 -0.94 -14.51
C ALA A 91 -4.66 -0.45 -13.18
N PHE A 92 -3.36 -0.14 -13.13
CA PHE A 92 -2.71 0.42 -11.95
C PHE A 92 -3.18 1.86 -11.70
N LYS A 93 -3.21 2.69 -12.73
CA LYS A 93 -3.70 4.08 -12.66
C LYS A 93 -5.15 4.13 -12.17
N ASP A 94 -6.01 3.25 -12.68
CA ASP A 94 -7.40 3.10 -12.24
C ASP A 94 -7.52 2.73 -10.76
N ILE A 95 -6.69 1.79 -10.29
CA ILE A 95 -6.68 1.44 -8.86
C ILE A 95 -6.21 2.62 -8.02
N CYS A 96 -5.23 3.39 -8.50
CA CYS A 96 -4.70 4.55 -7.82
C CYS A 96 -5.72 5.69 -7.74
N ALA A 97 -6.43 5.99 -8.82
CA ALA A 97 -7.55 6.95 -8.82
C ALA A 97 -8.62 6.54 -7.79
N ARG A 98 -9.05 5.27 -7.80
CA ARG A 98 -10.00 4.76 -6.80
C ARG A 98 -9.52 4.90 -5.35
N ARG A 99 -8.22 4.82 -5.11
CA ARG A 99 -7.64 5.01 -3.76
C ARG A 99 -7.63 6.47 -3.32
N GLU A 100 -7.41 7.39 -4.25
CA GLU A 100 -7.53 8.83 -3.97
C GLU A 100 -8.97 9.20 -3.64
N ASP A 101 -9.94 8.70 -4.40
CA ASP A 101 -11.37 8.87 -4.11
C ASP A 101 -11.74 8.33 -2.72
N LYS A 102 -11.28 7.12 -2.41
CA LYS A 102 -11.50 6.52 -1.08
C LYS A 102 -10.83 7.29 0.04
N LEU A 103 -9.63 7.83 -0.18
CA LEU A 103 -8.97 8.69 0.81
C LEU A 103 -9.81 9.94 1.09
N ALA A 104 -10.35 10.57 0.04
CA ALA A 104 -11.23 11.73 0.18
C ALA A 104 -12.52 11.37 0.94
N GLU A 105 -13.18 10.26 0.56
CA GLU A 105 -14.39 9.75 1.21
C GLU A 105 -14.17 9.53 2.72
N TRP A 106 -13.09 8.83 3.09
CA TRP A 106 -12.79 8.51 4.48
C TRP A 106 -12.32 9.73 5.29
N ARG A 107 -11.62 10.69 4.67
CA ARG A 107 -11.28 11.97 5.31
C ARG A 107 -12.53 12.76 5.63
N GLN A 108 -13.47 12.85 4.68
CA GLN A 108 -14.75 13.51 4.90
C GLN A 108 -15.55 12.82 6.00
N LYS A 109 -15.69 11.48 5.96
CA LYS A 109 -16.36 10.71 7.02
C LYS A 109 -15.76 10.95 8.40
N HIS A 110 -14.43 10.92 8.50
CA HIS A 110 -13.71 11.21 9.74
C HIS A 110 -13.96 12.65 10.20
N GLN A 111 -13.87 13.64 9.31
CA GLN A 111 -14.10 15.04 9.65
C GLN A 111 -15.54 15.30 10.09
N THR A 112 -16.54 14.73 9.41
CA THR A 112 -17.96 14.88 9.79
C THR A 112 -18.25 14.24 11.14
N ALA A 113 -17.72 13.05 11.41
CA ALA A 113 -18.00 12.33 12.65
C ALA A 113 -17.17 12.83 13.86
N CYS A 114 -15.94 13.30 13.60
CA CYS A 114 -14.93 13.53 14.64
C CYS A 114 -14.41 14.98 14.68
N GLY A 115 -14.60 15.76 13.62
CA GLY A 115 -13.92 17.04 13.38
C GLY A 115 -14.40 18.24 14.20
N ARG A 116 -15.51 18.15 14.94
CA ARG A 116 -15.92 19.14 15.95
C ARG A 116 -17.06 18.55 16.78
N GLY A 117 -17.06 18.82 18.09
CA GLY A 117 -18.29 18.78 18.86
C GLY A 117 -19.29 19.72 18.19
N ALA A 118 -20.29 19.14 17.53
CA ALA A 118 -21.48 19.89 17.18
C ALA A 118 -22.19 20.16 18.52
N ARG A 119 -22.35 21.46 18.80
CA ARG A 119 -22.94 22.03 20.00
C ARG A 119 -24.32 21.45 20.31
#